data_AF-A0A3N8AMG1-F1
#
_entry.id   AF-A0A3N8AMG1-F1
#
_cell.length_a   1.000
_cell.length_b   1.000
_cell.length_c   1.000
_cell.angle_alpha   90.00
_cell.angle_beta   90.00
_cell.angle_gamma   90.00
#
_symmetry.space_group_name_H-M   'P 1'
#
loop_
_entity.id
_entity.type
_entity.pdbx_description
1 polymer ?
#
loop_
_entity_poly.entity_id
_entity_poly.type
_entity_poly.pdbx_seq_one_letter_code
_entity_poly.pdbx_strand_id
1 'polypeptide(L)' 'MTGDAQRLERAKRFIVDGLAAGALKPSIDRTFAFDDIAGAHRYMEAGAQVGKIVVTV' A
#
# COMPACT_ATOMS: atom_id res chain seq x y z
N MET A 1 -2.88 5.46 23.26
CA MET A 1 -1.96 4.31 23.11
C MET A 1 -2.63 3.31 22.18
N THR A 2 -2.20 3.29 20.92
CA THR A 2 -2.66 2.35 19.89
C THR A 2 -2.00 0.99 20.12
N GLY A 3 -2.77 0.04 20.66
CA GLY A 3 -2.30 -1.31 20.97
C GLY A 3 -3.42 -2.29 21.30
N ASP A 4 -4.65 -2.05 20.80
CA ASP A 4 -5.75 -3.00 20.96
C ASP A 4 -5.65 -4.07 19.87
N ALA A 5 -5.21 -5.27 20.26
CA ALA A 5 -5.06 -6.42 19.39
C ALA A 5 -6.38 -6.81 18.69
N GLN A 6 -7.52 -6.69 19.38
CA GLN A 6 -8.82 -7.00 18.77
C GLN A 6 -9.18 -5.99 17.69
N ARG A 7 -8.87 -4.71 17.89
CA ARG A 7 -9.08 -3.68 16.88
C ARG A 7 -8.20 -3.91 15.65
N LEU A 8 -6.94 -4.31 15.86
CA LEU A 8 -6.02 -4.63 14.77
C LEU A 8 -6.52 -5.84 13.96
N GLU A 9 -6.99 -6.87 14.65
CA GLU A 9 -7.48 -8.09 14.00
C GLU A 9 -8.75 -7.81 13.17
N ARG A 10 -9.68 -7.02 13.70
CA ARG A 10 -10.85 -6.57 12.93
C ARG A 10 -10.46 -5.78 11.69
N ALA A 11 -9.45 -4.90 11.79
CA ALA A 11 -8.96 -4.12 10.66
C ALA A 11 -8.33 -5.01 9.57
N LYS A 12 -7.52 -6.00 9.96
CA LYS A 12 -6.95 -6.97 9.02
C LYS A 12 -8.04 -7.73 8.27
N ARG A 13 -9.02 -8.28 8.99
CA ARG A 13 -10.10 -9.05 8.38
C ARG A 13 -10.93 -8.20 7.42
N PHE A 14 -11.29 -6.98 7.83
CA PHE A 14 -11.97 -6.03 6.96
C PHE A 14 -11.21 -5.75 5.65
N ILE A 15 -9.88 -5.54 5.73
CA ILE A 15 -9.05 -5.29 4.56
C ILE A 15 -8.99 -6.52 3.64
N VAL A 16 -8.75 -7.71 4.19
CA VAL A 16 -8.63 -8.95 3.40
C VAL A 16 -9.97 -9.29 2.73
N ASP A 17 -11.07 -9.26 3.47
CA ASP A 17 -12.40 -9.57 2.94
C ASP A 17 -12.81 -8.54 1.88
N GLY A 18 -12.53 -7.25 2.12
CA GLY A 18 -12.80 -6.18 1.17
C GLY A 18 -11.98 -6.29 -0.13
N LEU A 19 -10.73 -6.72 -0.04
CA LEU A 19 -9.90 -7.00 -1.22
C LEU A 19 -10.42 -8.21 -2.00
N ALA A 20 -10.75 -9.31 -1.31
CA ALA A 20 -11.27 -10.53 -1.93
C ALA A 20 -12.63 -10.30 -2.62
N ALA A 21 -13.50 -9.49 -2.03
CA ALA A 21 -14.79 -9.11 -2.60
C ALA A 21 -14.69 -8.04 -3.72
N GLY A 22 -13.50 -7.48 -3.98
CA GLY A 22 -13.31 -6.37 -4.91
C GLY A 22 -13.92 -5.03 -4.46
N ALA A 23 -14.38 -4.95 -3.20
CA ALA A 23 -14.93 -3.74 -2.60
C ALA A 23 -13.82 -2.72 -2.26
N LEU A 24 -12.60 -3.20 -1.97
CA LEU A 24 -11.41 -2.38 -1.82
C LEU A 24 -10.58 -2.48 -3.10
N LYS A 25 -10.43 -1.34 -3.78
CA LYS A 25 -9.64 -1.21 -5.02
C LYS A 25 -8.45 -0.29 -4.76
N PRO A 26 -7.27 -0.83 -4.42
CA PRO A 26 -6.08 -0.01 -4.25
C PRO A 26 -5.70 0.64 -5.59
N SER A 27 -5.52 1.96 -5.59
CA SER A 27 -4.98 2.68 -6.75
C SER A 27 -3.46 2.55 -6.73
N ILE A 28 -2.89 1.86 -7.72
CA ILE A 28 -1.45 1.83 -7.94
C ILE A 28 -1.10 3.03 -8.81
N ASP A 29 -0.25 3.88 -8.28
CA ASP A 29 0.19 5.10 -8.95
C ASP A 29 1.37 4.79 -9.89
N ARG A 30 2.36 4.06 -9.37
CA ARG A 30 3.53 3.64 -10.15
C ARG A 30 4.16 2.38 -9.60
N THR A 31 4.75 1.60 -10.50
CA THR A 31 5.54 0.41 -10.17
C THR A 31 6.99 0.62 -10.58
N PHE A 32 7.92 0.23 -9.70
CA PHE A 32 9.36 0.23 -9.95
C PHE A 32 9.91 -1.18 -9.79
N ALA A 33 10.95 -1.52 -10.56
CA ALA A 33 11.75 -2.72 -10.28
C ALA A 33 12.57 -2.52 -8.99
N PHE A 34 12.89 -3.59 -8.28
CA PHE A 34 13.74 -3.52 -7.08
C PHE A 34 15.09 -2.85 -7.35
N ASP A 35 15.68 -3.09 -8.53
CA ASP A 35 16.94 -2.47 -8.95
C ASP A 35 16.85 -0.94 -9.15
N ASP A 36 15.64 -0.39 -9.24
CA ASP A 36 15.38 1.06 -9.31
C ASP A 36 14.75 1.60 -8.01
N ILE A 37 15.13 1.04 -6.86
CA ILE A 37 14.65 1.50 -5.55
C ILE A 37 14.96 2.99 -5.31
N ALA A 38 16.10 3.47 -5.81
CA ALA A 38 16.46 4.89 -5.74
C ALA A 38 15.52 5.78 -6.57
N GLY A 39 15.00 5.28 -7.70
CA GLY A 39 13.95 5.94 -8.48
C GLY A 39 12.63 6.01 -7.72
N ALA A 40 12.24 4.91 -7.07
CA ALA A 40 11.03 4.87 -6.25
C ALA A 40 11.06 5.90 -5.11
N HIS A 41 12.19 6.01 -4.39
CA HIS A 41 12.36 7.01 -3.32
C HIS A 41 12.32 8.44 -3.83
N ARG A 42 13.05 8.75 -4.90
CA ARG A 42 13.02 10.11 -5.49
C ARG A 42 11.62 10.51 -5.94
N TYR A 43 10.87 9.59 -6.53
CA TYR A 43 9.48 9.84 -6.94
C TYR A 43 8.56 10.05 -5.74
N MET A 44 8.75 9.28 -4.65
CA MET A 44 8.03 9.46 -3.40
C MET A 44 8.32 10.81 -2.74
N GLU A 45 9.59 11.20 -2.69
CA GLU A 45 10.06 12.47 -2.10
C GLU A 45 9.53 13.69 -2.86
N ALA A 46 9.34 13.58 -4.17
CA ALA A 46 8.72 14.63 -4.99
C ALA A 46 7.24 14.87 -4.64
N GLY A 47 6.59 13.97 -3.89
CA GLY A 47 5.20 14.13 -3.45
C GLY A 47 4.15 14.05 -4.57
N ALA A 48 4.55 13.64 -5.78
CA ALA A 48 3.67 13.59 -6.95
C ALA A 48 2.75 12.36 -7.02
N GLN A 49 2.82 11.49 -6.00
CA GLN A 49 2.14 10.20 -6.02
C GLN A 49 0.63 10.32 -5.74
N VAL A 50 -0.19 9.76 -6.62
CA VAL A 50 -1.65 9.66 -6.43
C VAL A 50 -2.06 8.19 -6.32
N GLY A 51 -1.77 7.61 -5.15
CA GLY A 51 -1.98 6.19 -4.87
C GLY A 51 -0.74 5.55 -4.28
N LYS A 52 -0.66 4.22 -4.40
CA LYS A 52 0.43 3.44 -3.84
C LYS A 52 1.56 3.28 -4.86
N ILE A 53 2.79 3.57 -4.43
CA ILE A 53 4.02 3.14 -5.12
C ILE A 53 4.29 1.67 -4.76
N VAL A 54 4.53 0.83 -5.77
CA VAL A 54 4.82 -0.60 -5.63
C VAL A 54 6.24 -0.87 -6.14
N VAL A 55 6.99 -1.71 -5.43
CA VAL A 55 8.28 -2.22 -5.89
C VAL A 55 8.15 -3.72 -6.12
N THR A 56 8.51 -4.18 -7.32
CA THR A 56 8.48 -5.61 -7.68
C THR A 56 9.84 -6.25 -7.46
N VAL A 57 9.83 -7.48 -6.94
CA VAL A 57 11.01 -8.34 -6.70
C VAL A 57 11.07 -9.49 -7.70
#